data_AF-A0A7S8FAN4-F1
#
_entry.id   AF-A0A7S8FAN4-F1
#
_cell.length_a   1.000
_cell.length_b   1.000
_cell.length_c   1.000
_cell.angle_alpha   90.00
_cell.angle_beta   90.00
_cell.angle_gamma   90.00
#
_symmetry.space_group_name_H-M   'P 1'
#
loop_
_entity.id
_entity.type
_entity.pdbx_description
1 polymer ?
#
loop_
_entity_poly.entity_id
_entity_poly.type
_entity_poly.pdbx_seq_one_letter_code
_entity_poly.pdbx_strand_id
1 'polypeptide(L)'
;MTIPLNLEGAFDSEQAMRDMMETRKVCFDHNPFYVRDGSGQIIQIGFQLNLYAAFQDPKHLPSGEDTELRELIGGLRRVCRAFFQSLDLLKPCEHPDPPMHRIMYSPERRYRAEVCLQIPIFDRGHYGAKPDRGLEELLATAECLLQQLGARRGTWEDHHGTCVRSEERCEDHAQAATDRR
;
A
#
# COMPACT_ATOMS: atom_id res chain seq x y z
N MET A 1 -17.82 8.20 5.61
CA MET A 1 -17.14 7.80 6.88
C MET A 1 -15.68 7.46 6.63
N THR A 2 -14.77 7.72 7.58
CA THR A 2 -13.32 7.40 7.46
C THR A 2 -12.98 6.07 8.13
N ILE A 3 -12.09 5.29 7.52
CA ILE A 3 -11.61 4.03 8.10
C ILE A 3 -10.66 4.37 9.27
N PRO A 4 -10.87 3.85 10.49
CA PRO A 4 -10.04 4.22 11.64
C PRO A 4 -8.62 3.64 11.53
N LEU A 5 -7.62 4.52 11.63
CA LEU A 5 -6.20 4.18 11.61
C LEU A 5 -5.63 3.99 13.01
N ASN A 6 -4.94 2.88 13.23
CA ASN A 6 -4.02 2.69 14.34
C ASN A 6 -2.62 3.11 13.90
N LEU A 7 -2.11 4.19 14.50
CA LEU A 7 -0.82 4.80 14.16
C LEU A 7 0.29 4.50 15.19
N GLU A 8 0.02 3.65 16.18
CA GLU A 8 0.93 3.43 17.31
C GLU A 8 2.31 2.92 16.86
N GLY A 9 3.34 3.72 17.12
CA GLY A 9 4.72 3.45 16.70
C GLY A 9 4.95 3.51 15.19
N ALA A 10 4.01 4.08 14.43
CA ALA A 10 4.10 4.32 13.00
C ALA A 10 4.18 5.83 12.67
N PHE A 11 3.20 6.63 13.05
CA PHE A 11 3.18 8.09 12.81
C PHE A 11 2.66 8.84 14.03
N ASP A 12 3.11 10.07 14.23
CA ASP A 12 2.66 10.91 15.35
C ASP A 12 1.20 11.37 15.17
N SER A 13 0.73 11.47 13.93
CA SER A 13 -0.65 11.79 13.59
C SER A 13 -0.99 11.33 12.16
N GLU A 14 -2.29 11.29 11.85
CA GLU A 14 -2.77 11.02 10.49
C GLU A 14 -2.29 12.12 9.52
N GLN A 15 -2.22 13.39 9.98
CA GLN A 15 -1.71 14.48 9.16
C GLN A 15 -0.25 14.27 8.78
N ALA A 16 0.60 13.84 9.71
CA ALA A 16 2.00 13.52 9.40
C ALA A 16 2.14 12.38 8.38
N MET A 17 1.22 11.42 8.41
CA MET A 17 1.16 10.35 7.41
C MET A 17 0.75 10.91 6.03
N ARG A 18 -0.27 11.76 5.98
CA ARG A 18 -0.74 12.45 4.76
C ARG A 18 0.35 13.31 4.14
N ASP A 19 1.03 14.12 4.96
CA ASP A 19 2.13 14.98 4.53
C ASP A 19 3.26 14.14 3.92
N MET A 20 3.54 12.95 4.48
CA MET A 20 4.51 12.01 3.92
C MET A 20 4.06 11.48 2.55
N MET A 21 2.79 11.07 2.42
CA MET A 21 2.25 10.60 1.14
C MET A 21 2.37 11.66 0.05
N GLU A 22 2.00 12.91 0.36
CA GLU A 22 2.04 14.01 -0.59
C GLU A 22 3.47 14.42 -0.95
N THR A 23 4.32 14.64 0.08
CA THR A 23 5.72 15.06 -0.12
C THR A 23 6.49 14.05 -0.95
N ARG A 24 6.27 12.75 -0.70
CA ARG A 24 6.96 11.67 -1.42
C ARG A 24 6.20 11.16 -2.65
N LYS A 25 5.12 11.84 -3.05
CA LYS A 25 4.29 11.50 -4.21
C LYS A 25 3.91 10.02 -4.25
N VAL A 26 3.41 9.52 -3.11
CA VAL A 26 3.20 8.08 -2.93
C VAL A 26 2.11 7.58 -3.88
N CYS A 27 2.45 6.55 -4.65
CA CYS A 27 1.50 5.84 -5.49
C CYS A 27 1.34 4.40 -5.04
N PHE A 28 0.27 3.76 -5.52
CA PHE A 28 0.10 2.33 -5.34
C PHE A 28 -0.50 1.65 -6.56
N ASP A 29 -0.18 0.37 -6.68
CA ASP A 29 -0.93 -0.59 -7.49
C ASP A 29 -0.97 -1.93 -6.74
N HIS A 30 -1.66 -2.91 -7.31
CA HIS A 30 -1.64 -4.26 -6.78
C HIS A 30 -1.76 -5.28 -7.89
N ASN A 31 -1.32 -6.49 -7.57
CA ASN A 31 -1.51 -7.66 -8.42
C ASN A 31 -2.03 -8.83 -7.58
N PRO A 32 -2.86 -9.72 -8.14
CA PRO A 32 -3.22 -10.96 -7.44
C PRO A 32 -1.99 -11.78 -7.06
N PHE A 33 -2.01 -12.40 -5.87
CA PHE A 33 -0.94 -13.26 -5.40
C PHE A 33 -1.39 -14.73 -5.47
N TYR A 34 -0.72 -15.51 -6.33
CA TYR A 34 -1.05 -16.90 -6.61
C TYR A 34 0.00 -17.85 -6.04
N VAL A 35 -0.45 -19.02 -5.58
CA VAL A 35 0.42 -20.14 -5.20
C VAL A 35 -0.09 -21.44 -5.81
N ARG A 36 0.80 -22.43 -5.93
CA ARG A 36 0.41 -23.79 -6.29
C ARG A 36 0.12 -24.58 -5.01
N ASP A 37 -1.06 -25.17 -4.91
CA ASP A 37 -1.44 -26.00 -3.77
C ASP A 37 -0.83 -27.41 -3.84
N GLY A 38 -1.08 -28.24 -2.82
CA GLY A 38 -0.62 -29.64 -2.78
C GLY A 38 -1.24 -30.55 -3.84
N SER A 39 -2.31 -30.12 -4.52
CA SER A 39 -2.94 -30.83 -5.64
C SER A 39 -2.39 -30.43 -7.01
N GLY A 40 -1.51 -29.42 -7.05
CA GLY A 40 -0.92 -28.88 -8.27
C GLY A 40 -1.75 -27.76 -8.93
N GLN A 41 -2.87 -27.35 -8.32
CA GLN A 41 -3.72 -26.26 -8.81
C GLN A 41 -3.13 -24.89 -8.41
N ILE A 42 -3.27 -23.90 -9.31
CA ILE A 42 -2.92 -22.52 -9.02
C ILE A 42 -4.13 -21.83 -8.38
N ILE A 43 -3.97 -21.36 -7.16
CA ILE A 43 -5.01 -20.66 -6.40
C ILE A 43 -4.53 -19.26 -6.03
N GLN A 44 -5.43 -18.27 -6.11
CA GLN A 44 -5.15 -16.96 -5.53
C GLN A 44 -5.35 -17.06 -4.02
N ILE A 45 -4.37 -16.55 -3.27
CA ILE A 45 -4.43 -16.55 -1.80
C ILE A 45 -4.40 -15.12 -1.22
N GLY A 46 -4.20 -14.12 -2.07
CA GLY A 46 -4.08 -12.73 -1.64
C GLY A 46 -3.84 -11.77 -2.79
N PHE A 47 -3.26 -10.62 -2.44
CA PHE A 47 -2.74 -9.64 -3.40
C PHE A 47 -1.39 -9.11 -2.93
N GLN A 48 -0.55 -8.72 -3.88
CA GLN A 48 0.65 -7.95 -3.62
C GLN A 48 0.34 -6.48 -3.84
N LEU A 49 0.32 -5.70 -2.76
CA LEU A 49 0.27 -4.25 -2.83
C LEU A 49 1.68 -3.71 -3.07
N ASN A 50 1.84 -2.88 -4.09
CA ASN A 50 3.08 -2.18 -4.37
C ASN A 50 2.91 -0.71 -4.01
N LEU A 51 3.71 -0.21 -3.07
CA LEU A 51 3.77 1.22 -2.74
C LEU A 51 5.01 1.83 -3.36
N TYR A 52 4.85 2.93 -4.06
CA TYR A 52 5.93 3.66 -4.73
C TYR A 52 6.10 5.00 -4.04
N ALA A 53 7.34 5.38 -3.72
CA ALA A 53 7.67 6.71 -3.23
C ALA A 53 8.79 7.31 -4.09
N ALA A 54 8.61 8.57 -4.48
CA ALA A 54 9.54 9.29 -5.32
C ALA A 54 10.60 10.01 -4.48
N PHE A 55 11.81 10.10 -5.05
CA PHE A 55 12.82 11.05 -4.60
C PHE A 55 12.38 12.49 -4.91
N GLN A 56 12.89 13.45 -4.13
CA GLN A 56 12.56 14.86 -4.28
C GLN A 56 13.04 15.41 -5.63
N ASP A 57 14.27 15.05 -6.05
CA ASP A 57 14.79 15.36 -7.38
C ASP A 57 14.47 14.20 -8.35
N PRO A 58 13.69 14.43 -9.42
CA PRO A 58 13.42 13.41 -10.43
C PRO A 58 14.65 12.87 -11.16
N LYS A 59 15.78 13.61 -11.13
CA LYS A 59 17.06 13.20 -11.74
C LYS A 59 17.97 12.47 -10.75
N HIS A 60 17.52 12.28 -9.52
CA HIS A 60 18.31 11.64 -8.47
C HIS A 60 18.68 10.20 -8.85
N LEU A 61 19.93 9.83 -8.60
CA LEU A 61 20.47 8.51 -8.84
C LEU A 61 20.89 7.89 -7.50
N PRO A 62 20.04 7.06 -6.88
CA PRO A 62 20.29 6.55 -5.54
C PRO A 62 21.50 5.61 -5.47
N SER A 63 22.21 5.69 -4.34
CA SER A 63 23.35 4.83 -4.00
C SER A 63 23.10 4.08 -2.68
N GLY A 64 23.96 3.12 -2.32
CA GLY A 64 23.77 2.30 -1.11
C GLY A 64 23.75 3.10 0.21
N GLU A 65 24.46 4.22 0.28
CA GLU A 65 24.59 5.05 1.49
C GLU A 65 23.60 6.23 1.53
N ASP A 66 22.72 6.30 0.54
CA ASP A 66 21.79 7.39 0.32
C ASP A 66 20.83 7.57 1.51
N THR A 67 20.83 8.78 2.08
CA THR A 67 19.98 9.15 3.22
C THR A 67 18.52 9.24 2.81
N GLU A 68 18.22 9.80 1.64
CA GLU A 68 16.85 9.93 1.15
C GLU A 68 16.26 8.55 0.84
N LEU A 69 17.05 7.64 0.27
CA LEU A 69 16.64 6.24 0.09
C LEU A 69 16.23 5.60 1.42
N ARG A 70 17.03 5.75 2.48
CA ARG A 70 16.72 5.22 3.81
C ARG A 70 15.46 5.84 4.41
N GLU A 71 15.27 7.14 4.22
CA GLU A 71 14.07 7.85 4.66
C GLU A 71 12.81 7.37 3.94
N LEU A 72 12.87 7.19 2.62
CA LEU A 72 11.76 6.67 1.81
C LEU A 72 11.37 5.26 2.24
N ILE A 73 12.35 4.37 2.40
CA ILE A 73 12.12 3.00 2.90
C ILE A 73 11.49 3.04 4.29
N GLY A 74 12.04 3.85 5.19
CA GLY A 74 11.50 4.02 6.55
C GLY A 74 10.08 4.58 6.57
N GLY A 75 9.78 5.55 5.69
CA GLY A 75 8.44 6.09 5.50
C GLY A 75 7.45 5.03 5.03
N LEU A 76 7.77 4.30 3.96
CA LEU A 76 6.92 3.24 3.42
C LEU A 76 6.71 2.09 4.43
N ARG A 77 7.72 1.75 5.22
CA ARG A 77 7.59 0.76 6.31
C ARG A 77 6.64 1.22 7.40
N ARG A 78 6.68 2.50 7.78
CA ARG A 78 5.73 3.07 8.75
C ARG A 78 4.30 3.03 8.21
N VAL A 79 4.09 3.30 6.92
CA VAL A 79 2.78 3.13 6.26
C VAL A 79 2.30 1.69 6.34
N CYS A 80 3.16 0.76 5.94
CA CYS A 80 2.88 -0.67 5.98
C CYS A 80 2.50 -1.13 7.40
N ARG A 81 3.23 -0.66 8.41
CA ARG A 81 2.92 -0.92 9.83
C ARG A 81 1.52 -0.44 10.21
N ALA A 82 1.19 0.82 9.93
CA ALA A 82 -0.14 1.37 10.22
C ALA A 82 -1.25 0.57 9.53
N PHE A 83 -1.02 0.11 8.30
CA PHE A 83 -1.97 -0.72 7.55
C PHE A 83 -2.22 -2.06 8.25
N PHE A 84 -1.17 -2.80 8.58
CA PHE A 84 -1.27 -4.08 9.30
C PHE A 84 -1.85 -3.96 10.71
N GLN A 85 -1.78 -2.77 11.34
CA GLN A 85 -2.39 -2.51 12.65
C GLN A 85 -3.86 -2.10 12.56
N SER A 86 -4.29 -1.56 11.41
CA SER A 86 -5.62 -0.96 11.23
C SER A 86 -6.61 -1.91 10.55
N LEU A 87 -6.08 -2.79 9.69
CA LEU A 87 -6.82 -3.74 8.87
C LEU A 87 -6.52 -5.17 9.34
N ASP A 88 -7.48 -6.09 9.20
CA ASP A 88 -7.31 -7.51 9.55
C ASP A 88 -6.49 -8.27 8.47
N LEU A 89 -5.23 -7.87 8.35
CA LEU A 89 -4.29 -8.40 7.35
C LEU A 89 -3.39 -9.45 8.00
N LEU A 90 -3.22 -10.59 7.34
CA LEU A 90 -2.21 -11.57 7.73
C LEU A 90 -0.84 -11.11 7.24
N LYS A 91 0.12 -10.98 8.17
CA LYS A 91 1.53 -10.83 7.83
C LYS A 91 2.06 -12.17 7.32
N PRO A 92 2.73 -12.22 6.14
CA PRO A 92 3.35 -13.44 5.64
C PRO A 92 4.36 -14.08 6.60
N CYS A 93 4.99 -13.26 7.45
CA CYS A 93 6.09 -13.65 8.33
C CYS A 93 5.97 -12.96 9.70
N GLU A 94 6.37 -13.65 10.77
CA GLU A 94 6.45 -13.09 12.13
C GLU A 94 7.55 -12.01 12.27
N HIS A 95 8.56 -12.04 11.40
CA HIS A 95 9.59 -10.99 11.30
C HIS A 95 9.14 -9.91 10.29
N PRO A 96 8.76 -8.71 10.77
CA PRO A 96 7.83 -7.82 10.07
C PRO A 96 8.49 -6.77 9.17
N ASP A 97 9.81 -6.78 8.99
CA ASP A 97 10.42 -5.85 8.04
C ASP A 97 10.20 -6.38 6.63
N PRO A 98 9.34 -5.76 5.79
CA PRO A 98 9.20 -6.17 4.40
C PRO A 98 10.60 -6.08 3.75
N PRO A 99 11.19 -7.22 3.35
CA PRO A 99 12.61 -7.24 2.98
C PRO A 99 12.83 -6.71 1.56
N MET A 100 11.78 -6.62 0.74
CA MET A 100 11.92 -6.29 -0.68
C MET A 100 11.44 -4.87 -0.96
N HIS A 101 12.36 -3.93 -0.72
CA HIS A 101 12.33 -2.67 -1.43
C HIS A 101 13.16 -2.81 -2.70
N ARG A 102 12.76 -2.14 -3.77
CA ARG A 102 13.51 -2.08 -5.02
C ARG A 102 13.48 -0.66 -5.55
N ILE A 103 14.57 -0.22 -6.15
CA ILE A 103 14.58 1.01 -6.94
C ILE A 103 14.03 0.65 -8.32
N MET A 104 13.00 1.37 -8.74
CA MET A 104 12.34 1.17 -10.03
C MET A 104 12.47 2.40 -10.91
N TYR A 105 12.53 2.15 -12.21
CA TYR A 105 12.50 3.15 -13.27
C TYR A 105 11.45 2.70 -14.27
N SER A 106 10.42 3.52 -14.51
CA SER A 106 9.34 3.17 -15.43
C SER A 106 9.12 4.27 -16.49
N PRO A 107 8.81 3.91 -17.75
CA PRO A 107 8.52 4.89 -18.80
C PRO A 107 7.34 5.80 -18.44
N GLU A 108 6.30 5.25 -17.84
CA GLU A 108 5.06 5.95 -17.44
C GLU A 108 5.36 7.05 -16.41
N ARG A 109 6.48 6.90 -15.69
CA ARG A 109 6.97 7.84 -14.67
C ARG A 109 8.22 8.58 -15.11
N ARG A 110 8.45 8.63 -16.43
CA ARG A 110 9.56 9.36 -17.08
C ARG A 110 10.95 8.90 -16.60
N TYR A 111 11.08 7.63 -16.24
CA TYR A 111 12.32 7.02 -15.76
C TYR A 111 12.98 7.75 -14.58
N ARG A 112 12.19 8.43 -13.72
CA ARG A 112 12.70 8.86 -12.41
C ARG A 112 12.89 7.65 -11.50
N ALA A 113 13.87 7.72 -10.60
CA ALA A 113 14.02 6.70 -9.57
C ALA A 113 12.84 6.76 -8.59
N GLU A 114 12.30 5.59 -8.22
CA GLU A 114 11.32 5.45 -7.15
C GLU A 114 11.64 4.25 -6.28
N VAL A 115 11.38 4.37 -4.99
CA VAL A 115 11.43 3.23 -4.07
C VAL A 115 10.08 2.52 -4.12
N CYS A 116 10.09 1.26 -4.56
CA CYS A 116 8.94 0.38 -4.53
C CYS A 116 9.05 -0.56 -3.33
N LEU A 117 8.06 -0.53 -2.44
CA LEU A 117 7.89 -1.49 -1.36
C LEU A 117 6.76 -2.45 -1.72
N GLN A 118 7.06 -3.75 -1.71
CA GLN A 118 6.10 -4.79 -2.04
C GLN A 118 5.60 -5.48 -0.79
N ILE A 119 4.29 -5.49 -0.63
CA ILE A 119 3.62 -5.94 0.57
C ILE A 119 2.67 -7.06 0.16
N PRO A 120 3.03 -8.33 0.40
CA PRO A 120 2.07 -9.41 0.26
C PRO A 120 1.02 -9.28 1.35
N ILE A 121 -0.24 -9.25 0.94
CA ILE A 121 -1.41 -9.12 1.79
C ILE A 121 -2.30 -10.34 1.58
N PHE A 122 -2.67 -10.96 2.69
CA PHE A 122 -3.62 -12.07 2.72
C PHE A 122 -4.74 -11.77 3.71
N ASP A 123 -5.94 -12.24 3.41
CA ASP A 123 -7.05 -12.24 4.36
C ASP A 123 -6.75 -13.23 5.49
N ARG A 124 -6.65 -12.74 6.72
CA ARG A 124 -6.35 -13.55 7.90
C ARG A 124 -7.46 -14.58 8.19
N GLY A 125 -8.72 -14.22 7.96
CA GLY A 125 -9.86 -15.10 8.21
C GLY A 125 -9.98 -16.25 7.22
N HIS A 126 -9.42 -16.10 6.01
CA HIS A 126 -9.63 -17.00 4.88
C HIS A 126 -8.34 -17.53 4.23
N TYR A 127 -7.20 -17.42 4.91
CA TYR A 127 -5.93 -17.92 4.39
C TYR A 127 -6.00 -19.42 4.02
N GLY A 128 -5.76 -19.75 2.75
CA GLY A 128 -5.83 -21.11 2.22
C GLY A 128 -7.23 -21.56 1.76
N ALA A 129 -8.27 -20.73 1.92
CA ALA A 129 -9.56 -20.94 1.28
C ALA A 129 -9.55 -20.42 -0.18
N LYS A 130 -10.53 -20.84 -0.99
CA LYS A 130 -10.72 -20.23 -2.31
C LYS A 130 -11.04 -18.74 -2.16
N PRO A 131 -10.61 -17.88 -3.09
CA PRO A 131 -10.96 -16.47 -3.08
C PRO A 131 -12.47 -16.30 -2.94
N ASP A 132 -12.88 -15.52 -1.96
CA ASP A 132 -14.27 -15.15 -1.73
C ASP A 132 -14.43 -13.62 -1.76
N ARG A 133 -15.63 -13.14 -1.43
CA ARG A 133 -15.90 -11.69 -1.32
C ARG A 133 -15.04 -11.00 -0.25
N GLY A 134 -14.53 -11.74 0.73
CA GLY A 134 -13.69 -11.21 1.80
C GLY A 134 -12.39 -10.61 1.30
N LEU A 135 -11.71 -11.28 0.37
CA LEU A 135 -10.46 -10.80 -0.22
C LEU A 135 -10.66 -9.55 -1.09
N GLU A 136 -11.74 -9.50 -1.86
CA GLU A 136 -12.10 -8.35 -2.69
C GLU A 136 -12.46 -7.13 -1.83
N GLU A 137 -13.23 -7.33 -0.76
CA GLU A 137 -13.58 -6.27 0.20
C GLU A 137 -12.35 -5.75 0.95
N LEU A 138 -11.42 -6.64 1.32
CA LEU A 138 -10.16 -6.27 1.98
C LEU A 138 -9.29 -5.41 1.07
N LEU A 139 -9.18 -5.80 -0.21
CA LEU A 139 -8.48 -5.02 -1.22
C LEU A 139 -9.12 -3.64 -1.37
N ALA A 140 -10.44 -3.57 -1.56
CA ALA A 140 -11.15 -2.30 -1.72
C ALA A 140 -10.98 -1.39 -0.50
N THR A 141 -11.02 -1.95 0.70
CA THR A 141 -10.76 -1.23 1.96
C THR A 141 -9.34 -0.66 2.00
N ALA A 142 -8.34 -1.46 1.62
CA ALA A 142 -6.94 -1.02 1.57
C ALA A 142 -6.72 0.10 0.53
N GLU A 143 -7.34 -0.02 -0.65
CA GLU A 143 -7.29 1.03 -1.68
C GLU A 143 -7.91 2.34 -1.18
N CYS A 144 -9.10 2.25 -0.59
CA CYS A 144 -9.80 3.40 -0.03
C CYS A 144 -8.99 4.08 1.07
N LEU A 145 -8.34 3.31 1.93
CA LEU A 145 -7.48 3.87 2.98
C LEU A 145 -6.28 4.63 2.39
N LEU A 146 -5.61 4.06 1.38
CA LEU A 146 -4.49 4.72 0.70
C LEU A 146 -4.93 6.03 0.01
N GLN A 147 -6.07 5.98 -0.69
CA GLN A 147 -6.64 7.16 -1.34
C GLN A 147 -7.05 8.23 -0.33
N GLN A 148 -7.69 7.82 0.76
CA GLN A 148 -8.06 8.71 1.86
C GLN A 148 -6.82 9.42 2.40
N LEU A 149 -5.68 8.75 2.49
CA LEU A 149 -4.40 9.30 2.95
C LEU A 149 -3.64 10.13 1.90
N GLY A 150 -4.17 10.30 0.69
CA GLY A 150 -3.59 11.11 -0.38
C GLY A 150 -2.71 10.36 -1.38
N ALA A 151 -2.55 9.04 -1.23
CA ALA A 151 -1.83 8.22 -2.21
C ALA A 151 -2.67 8.07 -3.50
N ARG A 152 -1.98 7.95 -4.64
CA ARG A 152 -2.62 7.83 -5.97
C ARG A 152 -2.50 6.43 -6.53
N ARG A 153 -3.60 5.90 -7.10
CA ARG A 153 -3.54 4.62 -7.83
C ARG A 153 -2.84 4.81 -9.17
N GLY A 154 -1.91 3.93 -9.53
CA GLY A 154 -1.15 4.03 -10.76
C GLY A 154 -0.07 5.12 -10.63
N THR A 155 -0.19 6.22 -11.36
CA THR A 155 0.83 7.27 -11.44
C THR A 155 0.48 8.52 -10.64
N TRP A 156 1.51 9.25 -10.20
CA TRP A 156 1.35 10.61 -9.68
C TRP A 156 1.34 11.57 -10.86
N GLU A 157 0.16 11.95 -11.35
CA GLU A 157 0.01 12.98 -12.38
C GLU A 157 0.20 14.37 -11.74
N ASP A 158 1.20 15.13 -12.17
CA ASP A 158 1.48 16.50 -11.69
C ASP A 158 0.46 17.55 -12.22
N HIS A 159 -0.83 17.20 -12.44
CA HIS A 159 -1.81 18.10 -13.05
C HIS A 159 -2.98 18.49 -12.13
N HIS A 160 -3.12 19.81 -11.98
CA HIS A 160 -4.33 20.52 -11.58
C HIS A 160 -5.50 20.13 -12.49
N GLY A 161 -6.23 19.09 -12.11
CA GLY A 161 -7.38 18.62 -12.86
C GLY A 161 -8.22 17.72 -11.98
N THR A 162 -9.41 18.22 -11.64
CA THR A 162 -10.50 17.59 -10.89
C THR A 162 -10.34 16.08 -10.68
N CYS A 163 -9.89 15.70 -9.47
CA CYS A 163 -10.01 14.34 -8.98
C CYS A 163 -11.52 14.03 -8.90
N VAL A 164 -12.06 13.28 -9.87
CA VAL A 164 -13.43 12.78 -9.79
C VAL A 164 -13.47 11.88 -8.56
N ARG A 165 -14.11 12.38 -7.50
CA ARG A 165 -14.24 11.76 -6.19
C ARG A 165 -14.84 10.37 -6.35
N SER A 166 -14.01 9.34 -6.16
CA SER A 166 -14.42 7.95 -5.87
C SER A 166 -14.89 7.80 -4.41
N GLU A 167 -15.32 8.90 -3.78
CA GLU A 167 -15.62 8.91 -2.35
C GLU A 167 -16.85 8.08 -2.01
N GLU A 168 -17.85 8.01 -2.90
CA GLU A 168 -19.08 7.22 -2.69
C GLU A 168 -18.79 5.72 -2.50
N ARG A 169 -17.77 5.16 -3.18
CA ARG A 169 -17.42 3.74 -2.99
C ARG A 169 -16.69 3.46 -1.69
N CYS A 170 -15.94 4.42 -1.17
CA CYS A 170 -15.13 4.21 0.03
C CYS A 170 -15.93 4.28 1.32
N GLU A 171 -17.09 4.93 1.32
CA GLU A 171 -17.98 4.96 2.49
C GLU A 171 -18.59 3.59 2.78
N ASP A 172 -18.99 2.86 1.74
CA ASP A 172 -19.52 1.48 1.86
C ASP A 172 -18.48 0.52 2.44
N HIS A 173 -17.21 0.66 2.04
CA HIS A 173 -16.11 -0.16 2.57
C HIS A 173 -15.70 0.23 3.99
N ALA A 174 -15.81 1.51 4.36
CA ALA A 174 -15.55 1.95 5.73
C ALA A 174 -16.53 1.33 6.74
N GLN A 175 -17.81 1.19 6.34
CA GLN A 175 -18.82 0.53 7.16
C GLN A 175 -18.46 -0.95 7.38
N ALA A 176 -18.12 -1.69 6.31
CA ALA A 176 -17.72 -3.09 6.39
C ALA A 176 -16.46 -3.33 7.24
N ALA A 177 -15.49 -2.42 7.20
CA ALA A 177 -14.28 -2.51 8.01
C ALA A 177 -14.54 -2.28 9.52
N THR A 178 -15.58 -1.51 9.85
CA THR A 178 -15.97 -1.22 11.24
C THR A 178 -16.79 -2.36 11.84
N ASP A 179 -17.62 -3.02 11.01
CA ASP A 179 -18.48 -4.13 11.43
C ASP A 179 -17.72 -5.47 11.65
N ARG A 180 -16.47 -5.58 11.19
CA ARG A 180 -15.60 -6.76 11.35
C ARG A 180 -14.72 -6.75 12.62
N ARG A 181 -14.81 -5.73 13.48
CA ARG A 181 -14.03 -5.62 14.72
C ARG A 181 -14.70 -6.27 15.92
#